data_AF-A0AAV1AQF2-F1
#
_entry.id   AF-A0AAV1AQF2-F1
#
_cell.length_a   1.000
_cell.length_b   1.000
_cell.length_c   1.000
_cell.angle_alpha   90.00
_cell.angle_beta   90.00
_cell.angle_gamma   90.00
#
_symmetry.space_group_name_H-M   'P 1'
#
loop_
_entity.id
_entity.type
_entity.pdbx_description
1 polymer ?
#
loop_
_entity_poly.entity_id
_entity_poly.type
_entity_poly.pdbx_seq_one_letter_code
_entity_poly.pdbx_strand_id
1 'polypeptide(L)'
;MPVFPESLDGKPYTNPAVLCASGTDDEFFKYRCPEGREIYFQQYGEYNIHKIWRDDALPCRVYLRHCVLAAQSLGDEAYNNFLDHTFIADRETTIRQYFEKMGTSIMEEEPPESLKTRYGG
;
A
#
# COMPACT_ATOMS: atom_id res chain seq x y z
N MET A 1 9.86 -11.93 4.62
CA MET A 1 10.16 -13.37 4.42
C MET A 1 10.88 -13.53 3.09
N PRO A 2 11.95 -14.35 2.97
CA PRO A 2 12.56 -14.63 1.68
C PRO A 2 11.61 -15.46 0.80
N VAL A 3 11.47 -15.08 -0.46
CA VAL A 3 10.67 -15.79 -1.48
C VAL A 3 11.50 -16.00 -2.74
N PHE A 4 11.20 -17.02 -3.52
CA PHE A 4 11.78 -17.23 -4.84
C PHE A 4 10.73 -16.85 -5.89
N PRO A 5 10.77 -15.63 -6.42
CA PRO A 5 9.77 -15.20 -7.38
C PRO A 5 9.92 -15.96 -8.69
N GLU A 6 8.84 -16.02 -9.45
CA GLU A 6 8.84 -16.49 -10.83
C GLU A 6 8.75 -15.29 -11.78
N SER A 7 9.39 -15.40 -12.93
CA SER A 7 9.17 -14.50 -14.05
C SER A 7 7.79 -14.74 -14.67
N LEU A 8 7.40 -13.85 -15.57
CA LEU A 8 6.11 -13.89 -16.24
C LEU A 8 5.94 -15.11 -17.15
N ASP A 9 7.04 -15.69 -17.64
CA ASP A 9 7.09 -16.96 -18.35
C ASP A 9 7.23 -18.19 -17.42
N GLY A 10 7.03 -18.01 -16.11
CA GLY A 10 7.02 -19.07 -15.10
C GLY A 10 8.41 -19.61 -14.74
N LYS A 11 9.49 -18.88 -15.09
CA LYS A 11 10.84 -19.31 -14.73
C LYS A 11 11.20 -18.79 -13.33
N PRO A 12 11.64 -19.66 -12.41
CA PRO A 12 12.05 -19.21 -11.09
C PRO A 12 13.32 -18.36 -11.17
N TYR A 13 13.36 -17.30 -10.37
CA TYR A 13 14.59 -16.53 -10.14
C TYR A 13 15.55 -17.34 -9.26
N THR A 14 16.84 -17.26 -9.56
CA THR A 14 17.90 -17.97 -8.81
C THR A 14 18.23 -17.32 -7.47
N ASN A 15 17.92 -16.03 -7.32
CA ASN A 15 18.19 -15.27 -6.11
C ASN A 15 16.90 -15.07 -5.29
N PRO A 16 16.95 -15.23 -3.96
CA PRO A 16 15.80 -14.93 -3.11
C PRO A 16 15.51 -13.43 -3.11
N ALA A 17 14.23 -13.08 -3.15
CA ALA A 17 13.73 -11.73 -2.95
C ALA A 17 13.12 -11.60 -1.55
N VAL A 18 13.03 -10.37 -1.04
CA VAL A 18 12.36 -10.10 0.23
C VAL A 18 10.91 -9.72 -0.04
N LEU A 19 9.98 -10.51 0.50
CA LEU A 19 8.56 -10.17 0.52
C LEU A 19 8.20 -9.51 1.85
N CYS A 20 7.63 -8.30 1.76
CA CYS A 20 6.89 -7.66 2.82
C CYS A 20 5.48 -8.25 2.85
N ALA A 21 5.24 -9.18 3.78
CA ALA A 21 3.93 -9.79 3.97
C ALA A 21 3.07 -8.95 4.93
N SER A 22 1.83 -9.37 5.14
CA SER A 22 0.96 -8.78 6.16
C SER A 22 1.60 -8.90 7.56
N GLY A 23 1.22 -7.96 8.43
CA GLY A 23 1.49 -8.02 9.85
C GLY A 23 0.19 -7.98 10.63
N THR A 24 0.29 -8.24 11.93
CA THR A 24 -0.84 -8.11 12.86
C THR A 24 -0.54 -7.07 13.93
N ASP A 25 -1.59 -6.42 14.44
CA ASP A 25 -1.50 -5.52 15.59
C ASP A 25 -0.81 -6.19 16.78
N ASP A 26 -1.15 -7.45 17.06
CA ASP A 26 -0.55 -8.21 18.16
C ASP A 26 0.96 -8.41 17.99
N GLU A 27 1.43 -8.74 16.78
CA GLU A 27 2.85 -8.83 16.49
C GLU A 27 3.53 -7.47 16.63
N PHE A 28 2.94 -6.40 16.12
CA PHE A 28 3.50 -5.07 16.27
C PHE A 28 3.62 -4.68 17.74
N PHE A 29 2.57 -4.83 18.53
CA PHE A 29 2.62 -4.50 19.95
C PHE A 29 3.65 -5.34 20.70
N LYS A 30 3.73 -6.65 20.39
CA LYS A 30 4.71 -7.56 20.99
C LYS A 30 6.16 -7.14 20.72
N TYR A 31 6.48 -6.70 19.49
CA TYR A 31 7.86 -6.46 19.07
C TYR A 31 8.27 -4.98 19.04
N ARG A 32 7.32 -4.05 18.92
CA ARG A 32 7.57 -2.61 18.78
C ARG A 32 7.10 -1.78 19.97
N CYS A 33 6.22 -2.32 20.81
CA CYS A 33 5.75 -1.67 22.03
C CYS A 33 6.00 -2.55 23.27
N PRO A 34 7.26 -2.95 23.55
CA PRO A 34 7.57 -3.84 24.67
C PRO A 34 7.21 -3.23 26.03
N GLU A 35 7.13 -1.91 26.12
CA GLU A 35 6.79 -1.14 27.33
C GLU A 35 5.26 -1.04 27.56
N GLY A 36 4.43 -1.57 26.65
CA GLY A 36 2.97 -1.59 26.78
C GLY A 36 2.25 -0.91 25.62
N ARG A 37 0.97 -1.28 25.42
CA ARG A 37 0.11 -0.73 24.35
C ARG A 37 -0.25 0.73 24.61
N GLU A 38 -0.20 1.16 25.87
CA GLU A 38 -0.53 2.51 26.32
C GLU A 38 0.28 3.58 25.61
N ILE A 39 1.56 3.34 25.32
CA ILE A 39 2.42 4.32 24.60
C ILE A 39 1.87 4.59 23.19
N TYR A 40 1.40 3.55 22.51
CA TYR A 40 0.76 3.71 21.20
C TYR A 40 -0.53 4.52 21.33
N PHE A 41 -1.36 4.24 22.33
CA PHE A 41 -2.60 4.99 22.54
C PHE A 41 -2.37 6.44 22.97
N GLN A 42 -1.27 6.74 23.67
CA GLN A 42 -0.89 8.13 23.97
C GLN A 42 -0.55 8.92 22.70
N GLN A 43 0.04 8.26 21.69
CA GLN A 43 0.43 8.90 20.44
C GLN A 43 -0.71 8.99 19.42
N TYR A 44 -1.54 7.93 19.35
CA TYR A 44 -2.48 7.76 18.24
C TYR A 44 -3.95 7.67 18.68
N GLY A 45 -4.20 7.48 19.98
CA GLY A 45 -5.54 7.32 20.53
C GLY A 45 -6.41 8.58 20.37
N GLU A 46 -5.81 9.78 20.42
CA GLU A 46 -6.53 11.04 20.17
C GLU A 46 -7.11 11.14 18.74
N TYR A 47 -6.54 10.39 17.79
CA TYR A 47 -7.00 10.31 16.41
C TYR A 47 -7.97 9.14 16.16
N ASN A 48 -8.44 8.47 17.20
CA ASN A 48 -9.26 7.24 17.12
C ASN A 48 -8.59 6.11 16.31
N ILE A 49 -7.25 6.06 16.34
CA ILE A 49 -6.48 5.00 15.71
C ILE A 49 -6.12 3.99 16.81
N HIS A 50 -6.99 2.99 16.97
CA HIS A 50 -6.80 1.91 17.95
C HIS A 50 -6.30 0.62 17.32
N LYS A 51 -6.26 0.55 15.99
CA LYS A 51 -5.79 -0.59 15.21
C LYS A 51 -4.89 -0.08 14.08
N ILE A 52 -3.77 -0.75 13.84
CA ILE A 52 -2.82 -0.41 12.77
C ILE A 52 -3.30 -1.01 11.45
N TRP A 53 -3.56 -2.32 11.41
CA TRP A 53 -4.02 -3.01 10.21
C TRP A 53 -5.55 -2.99 10.13
N ARG A 54 -6.09 -1.82 9.86
CA ARG A 54 -7.52 -1.59 9.64
C ARG A 54 -7.95 -2.04 8.25
N ASP A 55 -9.21 -2.43 8.13
CA ASP A 55 -9.79 -2.93 6.87
C ASP A 55 -10.72 -1.87 6.23
N ASP A 56 -10.90 -0.71 6.88
CA ASP A 56 -11.77 0.40 6.46
C ASP A 56 -10.99 1.63 5.95
N ALA A 57 -9.65 1.54 5.88
CA ALA A 57 -8.83 2.65 5.43
C ALA A 57 -8.91 2.83 3.90
N LEU A 58 -9.30 4.02 3.46
CA LEU A 58 -9.27 4.37 2.04
C LEU A 58 -7.87 4.83 1.62
N PRO A 59 -7.47 4.59 0.35
CA PRO A 59 -6.18 5.04 -0.14
C PRO A 59 -6.09 6.56 -0.09
N CYS A 60 -4.95 7.06 0.37
CA CYS A 60 -4.61 8.48 0.19
C CYS A 60 -4.53 8.77 -1.32
N ARG A 61 -5.39 9.66 -1.81
CA ARG A 61 -5.61 9.89 -3.25
C ARG A 61 -4.32 10.29 -3.98
N VAL A 62 -3.62 11.31 -3.47
CA VAL A 62 -2.35 11.78 -4.02
C VAL A 62 -1.27 10.70 -4.03
N TYR A 63 -1.19 9.89 -2.96
CA TYR A 63 -0.20 8.81 -2.90
C TYR A 63 -0.55 7.68 -3.87
N LEU A 64 -1.83 7.31 -3.97
CA LEU A 64 -2.29 6.32 -4.94
C LEU A 64 -2.00 6.76 -6.37
N ARG A 65 -2.29 8.03 -6.72
CA ARG A 65 -1.94 8.60 -8.03
C ARG A 65 -0.44 8.44 -8.31
N HIS A 66 0.41 8.82 -7.36
CA HIS A 66 1.87 8.67 -7.51
C HIS A 66 2.27 7.21 -7.78
N CYS A 67 1.72 6.24 -7.04
CA CYS A 67 1.99 4.83 -7.27
C CYS A 67 1.51 4.35 -8.66
N VAL A 68 0.33 4.79 -9.09
CA VAL A 68 -0.22 4.44 -10.41
C VAL A 68 0.66 5.01 -11.54
N LEU A 69 1.08 6.27 -11.43
CA LEU A 69 1.99 6.90 -12.41
C LEU A 69 3.36 6.21 -12.44
N ALA A 70 3.91 5.87 -11.28
CA ALA A 70 5.16 5.11 -11.19
C ALA A 70 5.03 3.75 -11.90
N ALA A 71 3.95 2.99 -11.63
CA ALA A 71 3.69 1.73 -12.31
C ALA A 71 3.52 1.91 -13.83
N GLN A 72 2.80 2.96 -14.25
CA GLN A 72 2.63 3.29 -15.66
C GLN A 72 3.95 3.60 -16.38
N SER A 73 4.88 4.29 -15.71
CA SER A 73 6.20 4.59 -16.26
C SER A 73 7.06 3.35 -16.57
N LEU A 74 6.75 2.21 -15.94
CA LEU A 74 7.43 0.93 -16.13
C LEU A 74 6.83 0.10 -17.27
N GLY A 75 5.75 0.57 -17.90
CA GLY A 75 5.07 -0.06 -19.04
C GLY A 75 3.75 -0.75 -18.69
N ASP A 76 3.02 -1.16 -19.73
CA ASP A 76 1.64 -1.67 -19.62
C ASP A 76 1.52 -2.91 -18.73
N GLU A 77 2.54 -3.76 -18.72
CA GLU A 77 2.55 -4.97 -17.89
C GLU A 77 2.61 -4.63 -16.40
N ALA A 78 3.50 -3.72 -16.01
CA ALA A 78 3.63 -3.28 -14.62
C ALA A 78 2.39 -2.49 -14.18
N TYR A 79 1.85 -1.65 -15.07
CA TYR A 79 0.62 -0.92 -14.84
C TYR A 79 -0.58 -1.85 -14.58
N ASN A 80 -0.82 -2.81 -15.47
CA ASN A 80 -1.92 -3.75 -15.30
C ASN A 80 -1.72 -4.63 -14.06
N ASN A 81 -0.50 -5.12 -13.82
CA ASN A 81 -0.19 -5.87 -12.61
C ASN A 81 -0.50 -5.06 -11.34
N PHE A 82 -0.11 -3.79 -11.29
CA PHE A 82 -0.41 -2.92 -10.15
C PHE A 82 -1.92 -2.76 -9.93
N LEU A 83 -2.68 -2.50 -11.00
CA LEU A 83 -4.13 -2.30 -10.91
C LEU A 83 -4.89 -3.56 -10.47
N ASP A 84 -4.43 -4.74 -10.87
CA ASP A 84 -5.11 -6.01 -10.65
C ASP A 84 -4.65 -6.76 -9.40
N HIS A 85 -3.43 -6.50 -8.92
CA HIS A 85 -2.84 -7.21 -7.77
C HIS A 85 -2.50 -6.31 -6.58
N THR A 86 -2.86 -5.02 -6.63
CA THR A 86 -2.87 -4.15 -5.45
C THR A 86 -4.29 -4.00 -4.94
N PHE A 87 -4.47 -4.15 -3.63
CA PHE A 87 -5.75 -4.11 -2.96
C PHE A 87 -5.82 -2.92 -2.01
N ILE A 88 -7.03 -2.37 -1.81
CA ILE A 88 -7.27 -1.43 -0.71
C ILE A 88 -7.30 -2.18 0.63
N ALA A 89 -7.54 -1.47 1.72
CA ALA A 89 -7.44 -2.02 3.07
C ALA A 89 -8.35 -3.22 3.34
N ASP A 90 -9.46 -3.36 2.61
CA ASP A 90 -10.39 -4.49 2.69
C ASP A 90 -9.78 -5.82 2.23
N ARG A 91 -8.62 -5.78 1.55
CA ARG A 91 -7.88 -6.94 1.00
C ARG A 91 -8.64 -7.72 -0.06
N GLU A 92 -9.70 -7.12 -0.61
CA GLU A 92 -10.60 -7.75 -1.58
C GLU A 92 -10.76 -6.87 -2.82
N THR A 93 -10.95 -5.57 -2.65
CA THR A 93 -11.15 -4.64 -3.76
C THR A 93 -9.80 -4.23 -4.36
N THR A 94 -9.58 -4.57 -5.63
CA THR A 94 -8.38 -4.14 -6.36
C THR A 94 -8.41 -2.65 -6.68
N ILE A 95 -7.25 -2.06 -7.00
CA ILE A 95 -7.21 -0.65 -7.45
C ILE A 95 -8.04 -0.45 -8.73
N ARG A 96 -8.06 -1.42 -9.65
CA ARG A 96 -8.94 -1.36 -10.83
C ARG A 96 -10.41 -1.24 -10.43
N GLN A 97 -10.89 -2.16 -9.60
CA GLN A 97 -12.27 -2.16 -9.12
C GLN A 97 -12.61 -0.90 -8.31
N TYR A 98 -11.66 -0.38 -7.54
CA TYR A 98 -11.82 0.86 -6.80
C TYR A 98 -12.01 2.05 -7.75
N PHE A 99 -11.22 2.16 -8.82
CA PHE A 99 -11.39 3.20 -9.85
C PHE A 99 -12.69 3.05 -10.64
N GLU A 100 -13.14 1.83 -10.95
CA GLU A 100 -14.44 1.61 -11.59
C GLU A 100 -15.60 2.11 -10.72
N LYS A 101 -15.53 1.91 -9.40
CA LYS A 101 -16.57 2.33 -8.45
C LYS A 101 -16.54 3.83 -8.15
N MET A 102 -15.35 4.40 -7.98
CA MET A 102 -15.17 5.78 -7.49
C MET A 102 -14.86 6.80 -8.61
N GLY A 103 -14.60 6.33 -9.83
CA GLY A 103 -14.08 7.12 -10.94
C GLY A 103 -12.56 7.35 -10.85
N THR A 104 -11.99 7.91 -11.92
CA THR A 104 -10.55 8.14 -12.08
C THR A 104 -10.12 9.58 -11.74
N SER A 105 -10.95 10.35 -11.04
CA SER A 105 -10.64 11.74 -10.65
C SER A 105 -9.36 11.86 -9.81
N ILE A 106 -8.95 10.78 -9.14
CA ILE A 106 -7.67 10.69 -8.42
C ILE A 106 -6.49 11.00 -9.35
N MET A 107 -6.57 10.65 -10.62
CA MET A 107 -5.47 10.85 -11.58
C MET A 107 -5.22 12.32 -11.91
N GLU A 108 -6.21 13.19 -11.66
CA GLU A 108 -6.16 14.62 -11.91
C GLU A 108 -5.67 15.42 -10.69
N GLU A 109 -5.52 14.77 -9.53
CA GLU A 109 -5.15 15.44 -8.28
C GLU A 109 -3.64 15.65 -8.14
N GLU A 110 -3.22 16.91 -8.05
CA GLU A 110 -1.84 17.24 -7.75
C GLU A 110 -1.56 17.23 -6.25
N PRO A 111 -0.37 16.78 -5.80
CA PRO A 111 0.06 16.96 -4.43
C PRO A 111 0.11 18.44 -4.04
N PRO A 112 -0.09 18.77 -2.76
CA PRO A 112 0.26 20.09 -2.23
C PRO A 112 1.71 20.46 -2.57
N GLU A 113 1.99 21.75 -2.71
CA GLU A 113 3.30 22.21 -3.21
C GLU A 113 4.48 21.72 -2.34
N SER A 114 4.28 21.58 -1.03
CA SER A 114 5.28 21.02 -0.10
C SER A 114 5.61 19.54 -0.32
N LEU A 115 4.74 18.80 -1.01
CA LEU A 115 4.86 17.36 -1.26
C LEU A 115 5.11 17.04 -2.74
N LYS A 116 5.13 18.05 -3.62
CA LYS A 116 5.22 17.88 -5.07
C LYS A 116 6.47 17.16 -5.54
N THR A 117 7.62 17.47 -4.94
CA THR A 117 8.89 16.77 -5.24
C THR A 117 8.83 15.29 -4.89
N ARG A 118 7.97 14.88 -3.94
CA ARG A 118 7.89 13.50 -3.45
C ARG A 118 6.78 12.69 -4.11
N TYR A 119 5.66 13.32 -4.46
CA TYR A 119 4.45 12.63 -4.94
C TYR A 119 3.91 13.20 -6.28
N GLY A 120 4.75 13.89 -7.06
CA GLY A 120 4.36 14.49 -8.34
C GLY A 120 4.02 13.49 -9.44
N GLY A 121 4.51 12.25 -9.33
CA GLY A 121 4.52 11.27 -10.41
C GLY A 121 5.96 10.96 -10.77
#